data_AF-A0A971I4P3-F1
#
_entry.id   AF-A0A971I4P3-F1
#
_cell.length_a   1.000
_cell.length_b   1.000
_cell.length_c   1.000
_cell.angle_alpha   90.00
_cell.angle_beta   90.00
_cell.angle_gamma   90.00
#
_symmetry.space_group_name_H-M   'P 1'
#
loop_
_entity.id
_entity.type
_entity.pdbx_description
1 polymer ?
#
loop_
_entity_poly.entity_id
_entity_poly.type
_entity_poly.pdbx_seq_one_letter_code
_entity_poly.pdbx_strand_id
1 'polypeptide(L)'
;MLKKPVTLFNSQKEALSKLEKIFLQDSAQNTLILSGESGSGKSTAVKEFLSGFQGPVRGYTTVRHRSSGRNQLAFQHILLPLSAAPAELTLEYPDELPADLEYFLYRDEDKVDFDRSAFLRLAAYMSPEQTYQYEAPELMLWDEVGGEELLIDRFFELLLYWLDQNDKPVQIIVWKKQGLRSKLRLGHLTAADLDLLARRRQQILGHPSVNYHDLDSDGSEIIYT
;
A
#
# COMPACT_ATOMS: atom_id res chain seq x y z
N MET A 1 -8.56 26.93 -11.64
CA MET A 1 -7.20 26.37 -11.82
C MET A 1 -7.33 24.88 -12.05
N LEU A 2 -7.03 24.40 -13.27
CA LEU A 2 -7.00 22.97 -13.60
C LEU A 2 -5.73 22.36 -13.01
N LYS A 3 -5.90 21.36 -12.14
CA LYS A 3 -4.78 20.59 -11.56
C LYS A 3 -4.07 19.85 -12.70
N LYS A 4 -2.78 20.17 -12.94
CA LYS A 4 -1.93 19.40 -13.86
C LYS A 4 -1.58 18.06 -13.20
N PRO A 5 -1.71 16.92 -13.90
CA PRO A 5 -1.19 15.65 -13.41
C PRO A 5 0.33 15.75 -13.23
N VAL A 6 0.82 15.27 -12.10
CA VAL A 6 2.25 15.17 -11.80
C VAL A 6 2.76 13.94 -12.54
N THR A 7 3.63 14.16 -13.51
CA THR A 7 4.36 13.09 -14.20
C THR A 7 5.45 12.59 -13.25
N LEU A 8 5.32 11.35 -12.78
CA LEU A 8 6.19 10.72 -11.78
C LEU A 8 7.39 9.99 -12.39
N PHE A 9 7.39 9.89 -13.71
CA PHE A 9 8.41 9.28 -14.55
C PHE A 9 8.58 10.19 -15.77
N ASN A 10 9.74 10.23 -16.43
CA ASN A 10 9.91 11.08 -17.61
C ASN A 10 8.92 10.70 -18.73
N SER A 11 8.37 9.47 -18.68
CA SER A 11 7.11 9.08 -19.33
C SER A 11 6.50 7.84 -18.65
N GLN A 12 5.19 7.60 -18.84
CA GLN A 12 4.49 6.37 -18.40
C GLN A 12 5.17 5.07 -18.91
N LYS A 13 5.86 5.14 -20.04
CA LYS A 13 6.62 4.04 -20.64
C LYS A 13 7.86 3.66 -19.82
N GLU A 14 8.44 4.60 -19.08
CA GLU A 14 9.59 4.36 -18.18
C GLU A 14 9.14 3.69 -16.87
N ALA A 15 7.96 4.06 -16.34
CA ALA A 15 7.35 3.41 -15.17
C ALA A 15 7.08 1.93 -15.44
N LEU A 16 6.41 1.66 -16.55
CA LEU A 16 6.17 0.31 -17.07
C LEU A 16 7.49 -0.42 -17.31
N SER A 17 8.48 0.21 -17.97
CA SER A 17 9.76 -0.45 -18.22
C SER A 17 10.59 -0.71 -16.95
N LYS A 18 10.54 0.16 -15.92
CA LYS A 18 11.21 -0.07 -14.62
C LYS A 18 10.50 -1.17 -13.83
N LEU A 19 9.16 -1.14 -13.77
CA LEU A 19 8.36 -2.18 -13.17
C LEU A 19 8.62 -3.51 -13.89
N GLU A 20 8.47 -3.58 -15.21
CA GLU A 20 8.79 -4.73 -16.06
C GLU A 20 10.24 -5.21 -15.88
N LYS A 21 11.23 -4.32 -15.74
CA LYS A 21 12.62 -4.73 -15.46
C LYS A 21 12.77 -5.35 -14.08
N ILE A 22 12.13 -4.80 -13.04
CA ILE A 22 12.08 -5.41 -11.70
C ILE A 22 11.38 -6.78 -11.78
N PHE A 23 10.34 -6.90 -12.62
CA PHE A 23 9.60 -8.15 -12.87
C PHE A 23 10.40 -9.20 -13.68
N LEU A 24 11.35 -8.80 -14.54
CA LEU A 24 11.99 -9.68 -15.53
C LEU A 24 13.47 -10.00 -15.28
N GLN A 25 14.15 -9.34 -14.34
CA GLN A 25 15.62 -9.44 -14.24
C GLN A 25 16.14 -10.28 -13.07
N ASP A 26 15.35 -10.55 -12.02
CA ASP A 26 15.85 -11.30 -10.87
C ASP A 26 14.77 -12.18 -10.22
N SER A 27 14.69 -13.45 -10.65
CA SER A 27 13.66 -14.41 -10.20
C SER A 27 13.69 -14.72 -8.69
N ALA A 28 14.70 -14.23 -7.96
CA ALA A 28 14.81 -14.34 -6.51
C ALA A 28 14.09 -13.19 -5.77
N GLN A 29 13.87 -12.04 -6.42
CA GLN A 29 13.29 -10.84 -5.81
C GLN A 29 11.88 -10.55 -6.36
N ASN A 30 10.95 -11.45 -6.03
CA ASN A 30 9.56 -11.37 -6.51
C ASN A 30 8.70 -10.39 -5.68
N THR A 31 9.29 -9.35 -5.07
CA THR A 31 8.56 -8.36 -4.27
C THR A 31 9.15 -6.96 -4.42
N LEU A 32 8.36 -6.04 -4.95
CA LEU A 32 8.68 -4.62 -5.01
C LEU A 32 8.00 -3.88 -3.85
N ILE A 33 8.78 -3.17 -3.06
CA ILE A 33 8.28 -2.19 -2.09
C ILE A 33 8.42 -0.80 -2.67
N LEU A 34 7.30 -0.10 -2.87
CA LEU A 34 7.25 1.26 -3.38
C LEU A 34 6.97 2.26 -2.24
N SER A 35 7.96 3.06 -1.89
CA SER A 35 7.90 4.05 -0.80
C SER A 35 7.94 5.48 -1.33
N GLY A 36 7.58 6.42 -0.46
CA GLY A 36 7.62 7.86 -0.75
C GLY A 36 6.67 8.65 0.14
N GLU A 37 6.79 9.97 0.14
CA GLU A 37 5.96 10.88 0.93
C GLU A 37 4.49 10.89 0.47
N SER A 38 3.61 11.45 1.30
CA SER A 38 2.21 11.63 0.91
C SER A 38 2.14 12.59 -0.28
N GLY A 39 1.54 12.16 -1.39
CA GLY A 39 1.50 12.94 -2.63
C GLY A 39 2.66 12.64 -3.59
N SER A 40 3.61 11.76 -3.22
CA SER A 40 4.67 11.28 -4.10
C SER A 40 4.18 10.40 -5.25
N GLY A 41 2.87 10.16 -5.36
CA GLY A 41 2.28 9.50 -6.52
C GLY A 41 2.36 7.97 -6.55
N LYS A 42 2.79 7.31 -5.47
CA LYS A 42 2.81 5.82 -5.35
C LYS A 42 1.54 5.14 -5.88
N SER A 43 0.38 5.53 -5.34
CA SER A 43 -0.91 4.94 -5.73
C SER A 43 -1.26 5.24 -7.18
N THR A 44 -0.83 6.38 -7.73
CA THR A 44 -0.99 6.70 -9.16
C THR A 44 -0.12 5.80 -10.03
N ALA A 45 1.14 5.57 -9.66
CA ALA A 45 2.05 4.69 -10.38
C ALA A 45 1.51 3.24 -10.43
N VAL A 46 1.04 2.73 -9.28
CA VAL A 46 0.39 1.42 -9.20
C VAL A 46 -0.90 1.39 -10.03
N LYS A 47 -1.71 2.45 -9.95
CA LYS A 47 -2.94 2.59 -10.73
C LYS A 47 -2.69 2.46 -12.23
N GLU A 48 -1.68 3.18 -12.73
CA GLU A 48 -1.30 3.15 -14.14
C GLU A 48 -0.74 1.79 -14.55
N PHE A 49 0.11 1.17 -13.73
CA PHE A 49 0.61 -0.18 -13.97
C PHE A 49 -0.53 -1.20 -14.10
N LEU A 50 -1.47 -1.20 -13.14
CA LEU A 50 -2.61 -2.10 -13.16
C LEU A 50 -3.51 -1.88 -14.39
N SER A 51 -3.59 -0.67 -14.92
CA SER A 51 -4.40 -0.39 -16.13
C SER A 51 -3.87 -1.06 -17.39
N GLY A 52 -2.56 -1.38 -17.43
CA GLY A 52 -1.92 -2.09 -18.53
C GLY A 52 -1.65 -3.57 -18.26
N PHE A 53 -1.83 -4.04 -17.02
CA PHE A 53 -1.58 -5.42 -16.61
C PHE A 53 -2.72 -6.34 -17.07
N GLN A 54 -2.38 -7.42 -17.78
CA GLN A 54 -3.36 -8.34 -18.39
C GLN A 54 -3.55 -9.66 -17.61
N GLY A 55 -2.77 -9.89 -16.54
CA GLY A 55 -2.83 -11.10 -15.72
C GLY A 55 -3.80 -11.00 -14.54
N PRO A 56 -4.12 -12.13 -13.88
CA PRO A 56 -4.94 -12.14 -12.68
C PRO A 56 -4.23 -11.43 -11.51
N VAL A 57 -4.95 -10.52 -10.87
CA VAL A 57 -4.48 -9.75 -9.70
C VAL A 57 -5.24 -10.19 -8.48
N ARG A 58 -4.53 -10.38 -7.36
CA ARG A 58 -5.09 -10.53 -6.02
C ARG A 58 -4.61 -9.38 -5.16
N GLY A 59 -5.46 -8.77 -4.36
CA GLY A 59 -4.96 -7.75 -3.45
C GLY A 59 -6.03 -6.83 -2.95
N TYR A 60 -5.59 -5.69 -2.44
CA TYR A 60 -6.48 -4.61 -2.03
C TYR A 60 -5.85 -3.26 -2.31
N THR A 61 -6.70 -2.24 -2.45
CA THR A 61 -6.30 -0.82 -2.50
C THR A 61 -7.02 -0.04 -1.42
N THR A 62 -6.50 1.15 -1.09
CA THR A 62 -7.13 2.06 -0.14
C THR A 62 -7.85 3.19 -0.87
N VAL A 63 -9.15 3.34 -0.58
CA VAL A 63 -9.94 4.50 -1.01
C VAL A 63 -10.06 5.49 0.14
N ARG A 64 -9.80 6.77 -0.15
CA ARG A 64 -9.95 7.88 0.79
C ARG A 64 -11.29 8.57 0.60
N HIS A 65 -12.13 8.56 1.62
CA HIS A 65 -13.42 9.24 1.65
C HIS A 65 -13.27 10.54 2.44
N ARG A 66 -13.69 11.68 1.88
CA ARG A 66 -13.64 12.98 2.56
C ARG A 66 -14.98 13.70 2.49
N SER A 67 -15.38 14.34 3.58
CA SER A 67 -16.51 15.28 3.57
C SER A 67 -15.98 16.72 3.48
N SER A 68 -16.55 17.52 2.57
CA SER A 68 -16.29 18.96 2.52
C SER A 68 -17.04 19.76 3.59
N GLY A 69 -18.19 19.25 4.05
CA GLY A 69 -19.07 19.95 4.99
C GLY A 69 -18.70 19.80 6.47
N ARG A 70 -18.02 18.70 6.84
CA ARG A 70 -17.73 18.36 8.25
C ARG A 70 -16.27 18.02 8.55
N ASN A 71 -15.33 18.25 7.62
CA ASN A 71 -13.91 17.89 7.79
C ASN A 71 -13.68 16.41 8.19
N GLN A 72 -14.59 15.52 7.81
CA GLN A 72 -14.47 14.09 8.10
C GLN A 72 -13.61 13.40 7.04
N LEU A 73 -12.85 12.40 7.47
CA LEU A 73 -11.97 11.62 6.61
C LEU A 73 -12.07 10.14 7.00
N ALA A 74 -12.31 9.25 6.04
CA ALA A 74 -12.26 7.81 6.25
C ALA A 74 -11.42 7.12 5.19
N PHE A 75 -10.88 5.96 5.54
CA PHE A 75 -10.11 5.10 4.65
C PHE A 75 -10.70 3.70 4.66
N GLN A 76 -11.00 3.20 3.46
CA GLN A 76 -11.59 1.89 3.24
C GLN A 76 -10.62 1.01 2.46
N HIS A 77 -10.53 -0.26 2.82
CA HIS A 77 -9.90 -1.27 1.97
C HIS A 77 -10.90 -1.75 0.93
N ILE A 78 -10.53 -1.64 -0.34
CA ILE A 78 -11.25 -2.24 -1.45
C ILE A 78 -10.47 -3.46 -1.91
N LEU A 79 -11.05 -4.64 -1.71
CA LEU A 79 -10.50 -5.88 -2.24
C LEU A 79 -10.53 -5.82 -3.76
N LEU A 80 -9.51 -6.36 -4.42
CA LEU A 80 -9.38 -6.45 -5.86
C LEU A 80 -9.62 -7.91 -6.25
N PRO A 81 -10.85 -8.33 -6.58
CA PRO A 81 -11.10 -9.74 -6.78
C PRO A 81 -10.92 -10.14 -8.25
N LEU A 82 -11.22 -9.28 -9.24
CA LEU A 82 -11.30 -9.67 -10.68
C LEU A 82 -11.69 -8.50 -11.64
N SER A 83 -11.24 -7.25 -11.43
CA SER A 83 -11.36 -6.20 -12.47
C SER A 83 -10.24 -5.14 -12.41
N ALA A 84 -9.64 -4.87 -13.57
CA ALA A 84 -8.44 -4.05 -13.75
C ALA A 84 -8.69 -2.53 -13.69
N ALA A 85 -9.92 -2.08 -13.41
CA ALA A 85 -10.25 -0.67 -13.33
C ALA A 85 -10.06 -0.19 -11.88
N PRO A 86 -9.01 0.56 -11.57
CA PRO A 86 -8.73 0.94 -10.20
C PRO A 86 -9.79 1.97 -9.79
N ALA A 87 -10.42 1.75 -8.64
CA ALA A 87 -11.40 2.66 -8.07
C ALA A 87 -10.87 4.11 -8.03
N GLU A 88 -11.78 5.08 -7.93
CA GLU A 88 -11.37 6.43 -7.57
C GLU A 88 -10.68 6.38 -6.21
N LEU A 89 -9.39 6.74 -6.16
CA LEU A 89 -8.58 6.70 -4.94
C LEU A 89 -9.02 7.75 -3.91
N THR A 90 -9.87 8.69 -4.31
CA THR A 90 -10.48 9.66 -3.41
C THR A 90 -11.91 9.95 -3.83
N LEU A 91 -12.83 9.76 -2.90
CA LEU A 91 -14.24 10.12 -3.02
C LEU A 91 -14.54 11.31 -2.10
N GLU A 92 -15.26 12.30 -2.63
CA GLU A 92 -15.63 13.52 -1.91
C GLU A 92 -17.13 13.64 -1.79
N TYR A 93 -17.60 13.83 -0.57
CA TYR A 93 -19.01 13.95 -0.21
C TYR A 93 -19.29 15.40 0.21
N PRO A 94 -20.42 16.00 -0.21
CA PRO A 94 -20.71 17.41 0.04
C PRO A 94 -20.90 17.70 1.53
N ASP A 95 -21.65 16.84 2.24
CA ASP A 95 -22.12 17.10 3.59
C ASP A 95 -21.38 16.25 4.64
N GLU A 96 -21.70 14.95 4.72
CA GLU A 96 -21.11 14.00 5.66
C GLU A 96 -20.73 12.70 4.96
N LEU A 97 -19.92 11.87 5.63
CA LEU A 97 -19.61 10.53 5.12
C LEU A 97 -20.83 9.61 5.27
N PRO A 98 -21.02 8.62 4.37
CA PRO A 98 -22.09 7.63 4.51
C PRO A 98 -22.02 6.92 5.86
N ALA A 99 -23.17 6.78 6.54
CA ALA A 99 -23.24 6.18 7.88
C ALA A 99 -22.89 4.68 7.89
N ASP A 100 -23.07 4.00 6.76
CA ASP A 100 -22.79 2.60 6.51
C ASP A 100 -21.40 2.34 5.91
N LEU A 101 -20.56 3.38 5.82
CA LEU A 101 -19.22 3.24 5.26
C LEU A 101 -18.35 2.33 6.14
N GLU A 102 -17.89 1.22 5.58
CA GLU A 102 -16.85 0.41 6.21
C GLU A 102 -15.49 1.11 6.10
N TYR A 103 -14.81 1.33 7.22
CA TYR A 103 -13.49 1.95 7.27
C TYR A 103 -12.55 1.18 8.18
N PHE A 104 -11.25 1.26 7.88
CA PHE A 104 -10.20 0.84 8.82
C PHE A 104 -9.62 2.01 9.61
N LEU A 105 -9.80 3.23 9.10
CA LEU A 105 -9.35 4.46 9.76
C LEU A 105 -10.39 5.55 9.49
N TYR A 106 -10.91 6.14 10.56
CA TYR A 106 -11.82 7.27 10.52
C TYR A 106 -11.25 8.43 11.34
N ARG A 107 -11.46 9.65 10.86
CA ARG A 107 -11.10 10.87 11.54
C ARG A 107 -12.22 11.88 11.44
N ASP A 108 -12.58 12.44 12.59
CA ASP A 108 -13.48 13.58 12.73
C ASP A 108 -12.87 14.55 13.73
N GLU A 109 -12.42 15.71 13.24
CA GLU A 109 -11.67 16.69 14.01
C GLU A 109 -10.44 16.07 14.73
N ASP A 110 -10.54 15.94 16.06
CA ASP A 110 -9.52 15.37 16.96
C ASP A 110 -9.76 13.88 17.26
N LYS A 111 -10.92 13.33 16.90
CA LYS A 111 -11.23 11.92 17.09
C LYS A 111 -10.61 11.10 15.96
N VAL A 112 -9.84 10.09 16.32
CA VAL A 112 -9.29 9.08 15.40
C VAL A 112 -9.79 7.71 15.85
N ASP A 113 -10.35 6.94 14.93
CA ASP A 113 -10.80 5.57 15.15
C ASP A 113 -10.11 4.63 14.16
N PHE A 114 -9.60 3.50 14.65
CA PHE A 114 -8.82 2.52 13.89
C PHE A 114 -9.39 1.12 14.08
N ASP A 115 -10.05 0.58 13.05
CA ASP A 115 -10.61 -0.78 13.09
C ASP A 115 -9.52 -1.82 12.80
N ARG A 116 -8.92 -2.36 13.87
CA ARG A 116 -7.98 -3.49 13.78
C ARG A 116 -8.59 -4.72 13.11
N SER A 117 -9.90 -4.92 13.23
CA SER A 117 -10.59 -6.08 12.66
C SER A 117 -10.61 -6.02 11.13
N ALA A 118 -10.60 -4.83 10.53
CA ALA A 118 -10.46 -4.65 9.08
C ALA A 118 -9.16 -5.25 8.55
N PHE A 119 -8.05 -5.10 9.27
CA PHE A 119 -6.77 -5.71 8.88
C PHE A 119 -6.72 -7.22 9.12
N LEU A 120 -7.43 -7.74 10.13
CA LEU A 120 -7.59 -9.18 10.30
C LEU A 120 -8.40 -9.80 9.14
N ARG A 121 -9.43 -9.10 8.66
CA ARG A 121 -10.18 -9.50 7.44
C ARG A 121 -9.27 -9.50 6.21
N LEU A 122 -8.40 -8.49 6.06
CA LEU A 122 -7.38 -8.47 5.00
C LEU A 122 -6.41 -9.64 5.11
N ALA A 123 -5.90 -9.94 6.30
CA ALA A 123 -5.01 -11.08 6.50
C ALA A 123 -5.69 -12.40 6.12
N ALA A 124 -6.96 -12.58 6.47
CA ALA A 124 -7.72 -13.75 6.02
C ALA A 124 -7.86 -13.78 4.48
N TYR A 125 -8.19 -12.65 3.86
CA TYR A 125 -8.34 -12.54 2.40
C TYR A 125 -7.05 -12.81 1.62
N MET A 126 -5.90 -12.39 2.17
CA MET A 126 -4.58 -12.58 1.58
C MET A 126 -3.91 -13.92 1.99
N SER A 127 -4.60 -14.77 2.77
CA SER A 127 -4.09 -16.09 3.15
C SER A 127 -3.85 -16.99 1.93
N PRO A 128 -2.92 -17.96 1.98
CA PRO A 128 -2.67 -18.88 0.87
C PRO A 128 -3.94 -19.59 0.40
N GLU A 129 -4.77 -20.05 1.34
CA GLU A 129 -6.01 -20.78 1.05
C GLU A 129 -6.99 -19.92 0.25
N GLN A 130 -7.06 -18.62 0.54
CA GLN A 130 -7.94 -17.68 -0.14
C GLN A 130 -7.34 -17.15 -1.45
N THR A 131 -6.03 -16.93 -1.48
CA THR A 131 -5.28 -16.43 -2.64
C THR A 131 -5.34 -17.41 -3.81
N TYR A 132 -5.22 -18.72 -3.55
CA TYR A 132 -5.25 -19.76 -4.58
C TYR A 132 -6.61 -20.44 -4.77
N GLN A 133 -7.68 -19.89 -4.19
CA GLN A 133 -9.00 -20.56 -4.19
C GLN A 133 -9.61 -20.74 -5.60
N TYR A 134 -9.35 -19.82 -6.52
CA TYR A 134 -9.99 -19.79 -7.84
C TYR A 134 -8.98 -19.91 -8.99
N GLU A 135 -8.08 -18.94 -9.09
CA GLU A 135 -7.02 -18.88 -10.08
C GLU A 135 -5.77 -18.37 -9.36
N ALA A 136 -4.61 -18.97 -9.66
CA ALA A 136 -3.35 -18.48 -9.10
C ALA A 136 -3.06 -17.09 -9.67
N PRO A 137 -3.00 -16.03 -8.84
CA PRO A 137 -2.73 -14.70 -9.35
C PRO A 137 -1.30 -14.61 -9.86
N GLU A 138 -1.07 -13.80 -10.88
CA GLU A 138 0.27 -13.44 -11.34
C GLU A 138 0.85 -12.28 -10.50
N LEU A 139 -0.05 -11.43 -9.97
CA LEU A 139 0.31 -10.25 -9.17
C LEU A 139 -0.48 -10.22 -7.86
N MET A 140 0.22 -9.89 -6.78
CA MET A 140 -0.34 -9.53 -5.48
C MET A 140 -0.10 -8.05 -5.18
N LEU A 141 -1.17 -7.32 -4.85
CA LEU A 141 -1.08 -5.92 -4.40
C LEU A 141 -1.40 -5.78 -2.92
N TRP A 142 -0.47 -5.17 -2.19
CA TRP A 142 -0.63 -4.75 -0.80
C TRP A 142 -0.54 -3.23 -0.72
N ASP A 143 -1.67 -2.54 -0.59
CA ASP A 143 -1.68 -1.08 -0.51
C ASP A 143 -1.52 -0.59 0.94
N GLU A 144 -0.94 0.60 1.11
CA GLU A 144 -0.83 1.29 2.39
C GLU A 144 -0.27 0.40 3.54
N VAL A 145 0.86 -0.30 3.32
CA VAL A 145 1.52 -1.15 4.32
C VAL A 145 2.69 -0.44 5.00
N GLY A 146 2.96 -0.71 6.28
CA GLY A 146 4.09 -0.19 7.04
C GLY A 146 3.70 0.63 8.29
N GLY A 147 2.41 0.81 8.53
CA GLY A 147 1.86 1.46 9.72
C GLY A 147 1.57 0.48 10.86
N GLU A 148 0.59 0.85 11.68
CA GLU A 148 0.14 0.12 12.87
C GLU A 148 -0.37 -1.29 12.57
N GLU A 149 -0.77 -1.56 11.33
CA GLU A 149 -1.18 -2.90 10.91
C GLU A 149 -0.07 -3.95 11.08
N LEU A 150 1.20 -3.53 11.06
CA LEU A 150 2.32 -4.44 11.35
C LEU A 150 2.40 -4.84 12.82
N LEU A 151 1.68 -4.16 13.73
CA LEU A 151 1.54 -4.59 15.14
C LEU A 151 0.44 -5.64 15.32
N ILE A 152 -0.24 -6.04 14.24
CA ILE A 152 -1.19 -7.15 14.25
C ILE A 152 -0.39 -8.40 13.85
N ASP A 153 -0.13 -9.27 14.82
CA ASP A 153 0.74 -10.44 14.65
C ASP A 153 0.38 -11.27 13.41
N ARG A 154 -0.90 -11.63 13.29
CA ARG A 154 -1.39 -12.40 12.14
C ARG A 154 -1.16 -11.73 10.78
N PHE A 155 -1.28 -10.39 10.71
CA PHE A 155 -1.04 -9.66 9.45
C PHE A 155 0.46 -9.64 9.13
N PHE A 156 1.30 -9.39 10.14
CA PHE A 156 2.76 -9.41 10.00
C PHE A 156 3.30 -10.78 9.61
N GLU A 157 2.88 -11.84 10.30
CA GLU A 157 3.27 -13.22 10.03
C GLU A 157 2.87 -13.65 8.62
N LEU A 158 1.68 -13.26 8.16
CA LEU A 158 1.24 -13.54 6.80
C LEU A 158 2.12 -12.82 5.76
N LEU A 159 2.45 -11.56 6.00
CA LEU A 159 3.32 -10.82 5.08
C LEU A 159 4.70 -11.47 5.01
N LEU A 160 5.28 -11.86 6.15
CA LEU A 160 6.53 -12.62 6.18
C LEU A 160 6.43 -13.96 5.48
N TYR A 161 5.36 -14.73 5.71
CA TYR A 161 5.12 -15.99 5.02
C TYR A 161 5.22 -15.81 3.51
N TRP A 162 4.56 -14.78 2.97
CA TRP A 162 4.65 -14.46 1.55
C TRP A 162 6.04 -13.98 1.15
N LEU A 163 6.78 -13.27 1.99
CA LEU A 163 8.17 -12.93 1.68
C LEU A 163 9.06 -14.17 1.55
N ASP A 164 8.85 -15.18 2.40
CA ASP A 164 9.64 -16.43 2.42
C ASP A 164 9.34 -17.40 1.27
N GLN A 165 8.20 -17.26 0.58
CA GLN A 165 7.84 -18.16 -0.52
C GLN A 165 8.65 -17.86 -1.80
N ASN A 166 9.30 -18.89 -2.34
CA ASN A 166 10.06 -18.77 -3.59
C ASN A 166 9.16 -18.78 -4.85
N ASP A 167 8.08 -19.57 -4.83
CA ASP A 167 7.17 -19.77 -5.97
C ASP A 167 5.85 -18.99 -5.82
N LYS A 168 5.97 -17.77 -5.28
CA LYS A 168 4.83 -16.88 -5.07
C LYS A 168 4.52 -16.02 -6.30
N PRO A 169 3.29 -15.51 -6.42
CA PRO A 169 2.96 -14.41 -7.31
C PRO A 169 3.86 -13.21 -7.05
N VAL A 170 4.11 -12.40 -8.07
CA VAL A 170 4.91 -11.20 -7.84
C VAL A 170 4.13 -10.23 -6.94
N GLN A 171 4.82 -9.55 -6.04
CA GLN A 171 4.18 -8.65 -5.09
C GLN A 171 4.56 -7.20 -5.35
N ILE A 172 3.58 -6.30 -5.33
CA ILE A 172 3.78 -4.87 -5.12
C ILE A 172 3.25 -4.53 -3.73
N ILE A 173 4.10 -3.88 -2.92
CA ILE A 173 3.73 -3.36 -1.61
C ILE A 173 3.88 -1.84 -1.66
N VAL A 174 2.77 -1.11 -1.55
CA VAL A 174 2.78 0.35 -1.40
C VAL A 174 3.09 0.66 0.06
N TRP A 175 4.24 1.28 0.30
CA TRP A 175 4.80 1.43 1.63
C TRP A 175 4.54 2.82 2.23
N LYS A 176 4.06 2.82 3.47
CA LYS A 176 3.92 3.98 4.34
C LYS A 176 5.30 4.42 4.82
N LYS A 177 5.75 5.57 4.32
CA LYS A 177 6.95 6.25 4.83
C LYS A 177 6.64 6.88 6.19
N GLN A 178 7.48 6.61 7.19
CA GLN A 178 7.31 7.23 8.50
C GLN A 178 7.96 8.62 8.54
N GLY A 179 7.17 9.67 8.32
CA GLY A 179 7.59 11.07 8.53
C GLY A 179 7.13 11.63 9.89
N LEU A 180 7.50 12.88 10.21
CA LEU A 180 7.08 13.58 11.44
C LEU A 180 5.54 13.57 11.67
N ARG A 181 4.75 13.70 10.59
CA ARG A 181 3.28 13.61 10.65
C ARG A 181 2.75 12.21 10.96
N SER A 182 3.51 11.15 10.64
CA SER A 182 3.15 9.79 11.03
C SER A 182 3.39 9.54 12.53
N LYS A 183 4.40 10.19 13.13
CA LYS A 183 4.62 10.13 14.59
C LYS A 183 3.45 10.72 15.38
N LEU A 184 2.78 11.74 14.85
CA LEU A 184 1.54 12.28 15.43
C LEU A 184 0.36 11.31 15.31
N ARG A 185 0.29 10.50 14.23
CA ARG A 185 -0.71 9.43 14.08
C ARG A 185 -0.48 8.26 15.03
N LEU A 186 0.76 8.01 15.42
CA LEU A 186 1.17 6.97 16.37
C LEU A 186 1.19 7.50 17.83
N GLY A 187 0.62 8.67 18.11
CA GLY A 187 0.72 9.31 19.43
C GLY A 187 0.09 8.51 20.58
N HIS A 188 -0.79 7.54 20.27
CA HIS A 188 -1.38 6.60 21.22
C HIS A 188 -0.54 5.33 21.43
N LEU A 189 0.46 5.07 20.59
CA LEU A 189 1.31 3.89 20.72
C LEU A 189 2.30 4.03 21.89
N THR A 190 2.55 2.93 22.58
CA THR A 190 3.58 2.89 23.63
C THR A 190 4.99 2.88 23.01
N ALA A 191 6.01 3.18 23.82
CA ALA A 191 7.41 3.03 23.38
C ALA A 191 7.72 1.60 22.90
N ALA A 192 7.17 0.59 23.58
CA ALA A 192 7.33 -0.81 23.20
C ALA A 192 6.68 -1.12 21.84
N ASP A 193 5.53 -0.53 21.54
CA ASP A 193 4.86 -0.66 20.24
C ASP A 193 5.70 -0.02 19.13
N LEU A 194 6.27 1.16 19.38
CA LEU A 194 7.14 1.84 18.41
C LEU A 194 8.40 1.01 18.12
N ASP A 195 9.01 0.44 19.15
CA ASP A 195 10.19 -0.44 19.00
C ASP A 195 9.84 -1.74 18.25
N LEU A 196 8.69 -2.35 18.55
CA LEU A 196 8.21 -3.52 17.82
C LEU A 196 7.92 -3.18 16.35
N LEU A 197 7.24 -2.07 16.08
CA LEU A 197 6.95 -1.61 14.73
C LEU A 197 8.24 -1.35 13.93
N ALA A 198 9.23 -0.68 14.54
CA ALA A 198 10.52 -0.43 13.91
C ALA A 198 11.24 -1.73 13.52
N ARG A 199 11.29 -2.71 14.44
CA ARG A 199 11.89 -4.02 14.17
C ARG A 199 11.17 -4.76 13.04
N ARG A 200 9.84 -4.79 13.05
CA ARG A 200 9.03 -5.46 12.00
C ARG A 200 9.21 -4.80 10.64
N ARG A 201 9.23 -3.47 10.59
CA ARG A 201 9.53 -2.72 9.36
C ARG A 201 10.93 -3.06 8.83
N GLN A 202 11.94 -3.09 9.70
CA GLN A 202 13.30 -3.45 9.31
C GLN A 202 13.39 -4.89 8.78
N GLN A 203 12.67 -5.83 9.40
CA GLN A 203 12.64 -7.22 8.96
C GLN A 203 12.03 -7.38 7.56
N ILE A 204 10.95 -6.67 7.27
CA ILE A 204 10.33 -6.67 5.93
C ILE A 204 11.24 -6.01 4.90
N LEU A 205 11.73 -4.80 5.18
CA LEU A 205 12.55 -4.03 4.24
C LEU A 205 13.91 -4.68 3.97
N GLY A 206 14.47 -5.40 4.94
CA GLY A 206 15.72 -6.13 4.81
C GLY A 206 15.58 -7.56 4.28
N HIS A 207 14.37 -7.99 3.89
CA HIS A 207 14.14 -9.34 3.41
C HIS A 207 14.82 -9.58 2.05
N PRO A 208 15.50 -10.73 1.81
CA PRO A 208 16.23 -10.96 0.55
C PRO A 208 15.37 -10.91 -0.72
N SER A 209 14.08 -11.23 -0.60
CA SER A 209 13.13 -11.19 -1.73
C SER A 209 12.63 -9.79 -2.08
N VAL A 210 13.02 -8.76 -1.32
CA VAL A 210 12.51 -7.40 -1.45
C VAL A 210 13.46 -6.55 -2.28
N ASN A 211 12.89 -5.93 -3.31
CA ASN A 211 13.47 -4.80 -4.01
C ASN A 211 12.78 -3.52 -3.53
N TYR A 212 13.51 -2.63 -2.86
CA TYR A 212 12.97 -1.39 -2.31
C TYR A 212 13.24 -0.21 -3.24
N HIS A 213 12.18 0.53 -3.56
CA HIS A 213 12.26 1.74 -4.38
C HIS A 213 11.59 2.92 -3.66
N ASP A 214 12.32 4.03 -3.50
CA ASP A 214 11.82 5.25 -2.86
C ASP A 214 11.64 6.35 -3.92
N LEU A 215 10.39 6.73 -4.16
CA LEU A 215 10.05 7.75 -5.16
C LEU A 215 10.54 9.15 -4.79
N ASP A 216 10.84 9.41 -3.51
CA ASP A 216 11.34 10.72 -3.10
C ASP A 216 12.82 10.90 -3.46
N SER A 217 13.59 9.81 -3.60
CA SER A 217 15.03 9.86 -3.94
C SER A 217 15.32 9.95 -5.44
N ASP A 218 14.34 9.65 -6.30
CA ASP A 218 14.48 9.75 -7.76
C ASP A 218 14.46 11.21 -8.27
N GLY A 219 14.46 12.20 -7.36
CA GLY A 219 14.52 13.65 -7.63
C GLY A 219 15.80 14.36 -7.16
N SER A 220 16.85 13.65 -6.74
CA SER A 220 18.14 14.24 -6.38
C SER A 220 19.29 13.37 -6.85
N GLU A 221 20.11 13.88 -7.76
CA GLU A 221 21.47 13.39 -7.99
C GLU A 221 22.18 13.28 -6.63
N ILE A 222 22.57 12.06 -6.25
CA ILE A 222 23.65 11.87 -5.28
C ILE A 222 24.80 11.28 -6.07
N ILE A 223 25.64 12.18 -6.57
CA ILE A 223 27.02 11.88 -6.93
C ILE A 223 27.72 11.53 -5.62
N TYR A 224 28.15 10.27 -5.48
CA TYR A 224 29.08 9.90 -4.43
C TYR A 224 30.50 10.26 -4.89
N THR A 225 31.14 11.19 -4.20
CA THR A 225 32.60 11.17 -3.99
C THR A 225 32.87 10.75 -2.56
#